data_AF-A0AAU8CJH8-F1
#
_entry.id   AF-A0AAU8CJH8-F1
#
_cell.length_a   1.000
_cell.length_b   1.000
_cell.length_c   1.000
_cell.angle_alpha   90.00
_cell.angle_beta   90.00
_cell.angle_gamma   90.00
#
_symmetry.space_group_name_H-M   'P 1'
#
loop_
_entity.id
_entity.type
_entity.pdbx_description
1 polymer ?
#
loop_
_entity_poly.entity_id
_entity_poly.type
_entity_poly.pdbx_seq_one_letter_code
_entity_poly.pdbx_strand_id
1 'polypeptide(L)'
;MRDSNYNNDEMLVLKADSVEGYETGCEWLQVSSAKDGTQVATGLCGHEGEDYRTVETFIIEKDMTDPTLPRIRASNGEPWGEVRKCP
;
A
#
# COMPACT_ATOMS: atom_id res chain seq x y z
N MET A 1 -24.08 -22.53 7.64
CA MET A 1 -22.70 -22.86 8.06
C MET A 1 -21.78 -22.69 6.87
N ARG A 2 -20.98 -21.63 6.87
CA ARG A 2 -19.62 -21.66 6.37
C ARG A 2 -18.89 -20.51 7.03
N ASP A 3 -18.13 -20.87 8.05
CA ASP A 3 -17.16 -20.01 8.70
C ASP A 3 -16.29 -19.33 7.65
N SER A 4 -16.14 -18.03 7.78
CA SER A 4 -15.09 -17.29 7.09
C SER A 4 -14.59 -16.23 8.05
N ASN A 5 -13.95 -16.71 9.12
CA ASN A 5 -12.88 -15.99 9.78
C ASN A 5 -11.79 -15.74 8.73
N TYR A 6 -11.92 -14.66 7.97
CA TYR A 6 -10.79 -14.09 7.24
C TYR A 6 -9.97 -13.26 8.23
N ASN A 7 -9.30 -13.94 9.18
CA ASN A 7 -8.09 -13.40 9.80
C ASN A 7 -7.00 -13.43 8.74
N ASN A 8 -7.00 -12.46 7.83
CA ASN A 8 -5.85 -12.25 6.98
C ASN A 8 -5.31 -10.87 7.28
N ASP A 9 -4.42 -10.84 8.28
CA ASP A 9 -3.65 -9.70 8.79
C ASP A 9 -2.65 -9.15 7.74
N GLU A 10 -2.90 -9.40 6.45
CA GLU A 10 -2.01 -9.14 5.31
C GLU A 10 -2.70 -8.31 4.20
N MET A 11 -3.91 -7.80 4.44
CA MET A 11 -4.66 -7.06 3.42
C MET A 11 -4.17 -5.62 3.31
N LEU A 12 -3.53 -5.30 2.18
CA LEU A 12 -3.26 -3.93 1.77
C LEU A 12 -4.43 -3.34 0.97
N VAL A 13 -4.91 -2.18 1.39
CA VAL A 13 -5.93 -1.40 0.68
C VAL A 13 -5.27 -0.16 0.10
N LEU A 14 -5.22 -0.07 -1.23
CA LEU A 14 -4.75 1.11 -1.94
C LEU A 14 -5.93 1.97 -2.39
N LYS A 15 -5.97 3.22 -1.95
CA LYS A 15 -6.94 4.24 -2.34
C LYS A 15 -6.25 5.34 -3.15
N ALA A 16 -7.05 6.25 -3.70
CA ALA A 16 -6.52 7.37 -4.48
C ALA A 16 -5.70 8.36 -3.63
N ASP A 17 -5.98 8.41 -2.33
CA ASP A 17 -5.45 9.36 -1.34
C ASP A 17 -4.75 8.69 -0.15
N SER A 18 -4.78 7.35 -0.05
CA SER A 18 -4.11 6.64 1.04
C SER A 18 -3.68 5.21 0.67
N VAL A 19 -2.85 4.62 1.53
CA VAL A 19 -2.72 3.17 1.64
C VAL A 19 -2.90 2.74 3.09
N GLU A 20 -3.55 1.61 3.29
CA GLU A 20 -3.79 1.02 4.61
C GLU A 20 -3.31 -0.44 4.59
N GLY A 21 -2.48 -0.79 5.56
CA GLY A 21 -2.16 -2.16 5.94
C GLY A 21 -2.69 -2.47 7.34
N TYR A 22 -2.26 -3.59 7.91
CA TYR A 22 -2.78 -4.10 9.18
C TYR A 22 -2.60 -3.12 10.35
N GLU A 23 -1.38 -2.64 10.57
CA GLU A 23 -1.04 -1.71 11.67
C GLU A 23 -0.52 -0.36 11.17
N THR A 24 -0.61 -0.08 9.87
CA THR A 24 -0.05 1.16 9.31
C THR A 24 -0.96 1.74 8.25
N GLY A 25 -1.31 3.01 8.41
CA GLY A 25 -2.09 3.77 7.44
C GLY A 25 -1.35 5.05 7.05
N CYS A 26 -1.26 5.32 5.76
CA CYS A 26 -0.56 6.48 5.21
C CYS A 26 -1.49 7.32 4.34
N GLU A 27 -1.58 8.61 4.64
CA GLU A 27 -2.22 9.61 3.77
C GLU A 27 -1.21 10.16 2.78
N TRP A 28 -1.58 10.25 1.50
CA TRP A 28 -0.71 10.78 0.44
C TRP A 28 -0.56 12.30 0.53
N LEU A 29 0.67 12.75 0.74
CA LEU A 29 1.05 14.17 0.67
C LEU A 29 1.36 14.58 -0.78
N GLN A 30 1.99 13.67 -1.54
CA GLN A 30 2.37 13.88 -2.92
C GLN A 30 2.35 12.56 -3.68
N VAL A 31 1.83 12.59 -4.91
CA VAL A 31 1.93 11.48 -5.86
C VAL A 31 2.50 12.01 -7.17
N SER A 32 3.59 11.39 -7.64
CA SER A 32 4.25 11.75 -8.90
C SER A 32 4.26 10.54 -9.82
N SER A 33 4.09 10.76 -11.13
CA SER A 33 4.07 9.68 -12.12
C SER A 33 5.29 9.74 -13.03
N ALA A 34 5.94 8.59 -13.21
CA ALA A 34 6.99 8.39 -14.19
C ALA A 34 6.41 8.13 -15.59
N LYS A 35 7.27 8.19 -16.61
CA LYS A 35 6.87 8.02 -18.02
C LYS A 35 6.30 6.64 -18.35
N ASP A 36 6.71 5.62 -17.60
CA ASP A 36 6.26 4.22 -17.75
C ASP A 36 4.96 3.93 -16.98
N GLY A 37 4.39 4.92 -16.30
CA GLY A 37 3.18 4.79 -15.49
C GLY A 37 3.42 4.35 -14.05
N THR A 38 4.67 4.10 -13.65
CA THR A 38 5.03 3.91 -12.23
C THR A 38 4.74 5.19 -11.46
N GLN A 39 4.17 5.06 -10.27
CA GLN A 39 3.93 6.20 -9.38
C GLN A 39 4.88 6.13 -8.18
N VAL A 40 5.34 7.29 -7.74
CA VAL A 40 6.04 7.47 -6.46
C VAL A 40 5.14 8.32 -5.57
N ALA A 41 4.76 7.76 -4.43
CA ALA A 41 3.92 8.43 -3.45
C ALA A 41 4.73 8.70 -2.18
N THR A 42 4.61 9.90 -1.63
CA THR A 42 5.11 10.23 -0.29
C THR A 42 3.92 10.36 0.63
N GLY A 43 3.92 9.60 1.72
CA GLY A 43 2.81 9.54 2.67
C GLY A 43 3.23 9.92 4.09
N LEU A 44 2.28 10.48 4.84
CA LEU A 44 2.39 10.62 6.29
C LEU A 44 1.70 9.43 6.94
N CYS A 45 2.48 8.58 7.61
CA CYS A 45 2.01 7.30 8.13
C CYS A 45 1.82 7.35 9.65
N GLY A 46 0.72 6.76 10.11
CA GLY A 46 0.49 6.42 11.51
C GLY A 46 0.62 4.92 11.71
N HIS A 47 1.10 4.53 12.90
CA HIS A 47 1.27 3.14 13.30
C HIS A 47 0.37 2.83 14.50
N GLU A 48 -0.28 1.67 14.49
CA GLU A 48 -1.14 1.26 15.59
C GLU A 48 -0.36 1.20 16.91
N GLY A 49 -0.90 1.84 17.95
CA GLY A 49 -0.28 1.87 19.27
C GLY A 49 0.83 2.90 19.46
N GLU A 50 1.23 3.63 18.41
CA GLU A 50 2.29 4.64 18.46
C GLU A 50 1.72 6.07 18.47
N ASP A 51 2.38 6.99 19.16
CA ASP A 51 1.97 8.40 19.25
C ASP A 51 2.70 9.32 18.26
N TYR A 52 3.61 8.75 17.46
CA TYR A 52 4.36 9.45 16.43
C TYR A 52 3.87 9.10 15.03
N ARG A 53 4.28 9.93 14.06
CA ARG A 53 4.07 9.70 12.63
C ARG A 53 5.40 9.64 11.91
N THR A 54 5.44 8.85 10.85
CA THR A 54 6.60 8.75 9.96
C THR A 54 6.26 9.33 8.59
N VAL A 55 7.29 9.73 7.84
CA VAL A 55 7.14 10.06 6.42
C VAL A 55 7.77 8.93 5.63
N GLU A 56 6.96 8.26 4.83
CA GLU A 56 7.38 7.13 4.03
C GLU A 56 7.23 7.43 2.53
N THR A 57 8.04 6.76 1.72
CA THR A 57 7.98 6.86 0.28
C THR A 57 7.73 5.48 -0.31
N PHE A 58 6.75 5.43 -1.19
CA PHE A 58 6.25 4.21 -1.82
C PHE A 58 6.45 4.28 -3.33
N ILE A 59 6.76 3.13 -3.90
CA ILE A 59 6.76 2.90 -5.34
C ILE A 59 5.52 2.05 -5.64
N ILE A 60 4.64 2.56 -6.50
CA ILE A 60 3.41 1.91 -6.92
C ILE A 60 3.54 1.60 -8.40
N GLU A 61 3.58 0.32 -8.72
CA GLU A 61 3.76 -0.19 -10.08
C GLU A 61 2.68 -1.22 -10.43
N LYS A 62 2.60 -1.64 -11.69
CA LYS A 62 1.77 -2.78 -12.06
C LYS A 62 2.51 -4.06 -11.72
N ASP A 63 1.78 -5.08 -11.29
CA ASP A 63 2.36 -6.40 -11.12
C ASP A 63 2.86 -6.96 -12.47
N MET A 64 4.00 -7.64 -12.43
CA MET A 64 4.67 -8.18 -13.62
C MET A 64 4.00 -9.43 -14.18
N THR A 65 3.23 -10.14 -13.36
CA THR A 65 2.52 -11.38 -13.72
C THR A 65 1.05 -11.12 -14.04
N ASP A 66 0.40 -10.21 -13.30
CA ASP A 66 -0.95 -9.72 -13.59
C ASP A 66 -0.97 -8.18 -13.63
N PRO A 67 -0.86 -7.55 -14.82
CA PRO A 67 -0.87 -6.09 -14.96
C PRO A 67 -2.15 -5.39 -14.50
N THR A 68 -3.20 -6.13 -14.11
CA THR A 68 -4.44 -5.59 -13.53
C THR A 68 -4.37 -5.42 -12.01
N LEU A 69 -3.29 -5.85 -11.37
CA LEU A 69 -3.02 -5.67 -9.95
C LEU A 69 -1.93 -4.61 -9.74
N PRO A 70 -2.12 -3.66 -8.82
CA PRO A 70 -1.03 -2.80 -8.38
C PRO A 70 -0.09 -3.59 -7.45
N ARG A 71 1.18 -3.18 -7.42
CA ARG A 71 2.19 -3.65 -6.47
C ARG A 71 2.79 -2.43 -5.77
N ILE A 72 2.94 -2.52 -4.45
CA ILE A 72 3.48 -1.44 -3.62
C ILE A 72 4.79 -1.90 -3.00
N ARG A 73 5.80 -1.05 -3.10
CA ARG A 73 7.12 -1.26 -2.50
C ARG A 73 7.50 -0.06 -1.65
N ALA A 74 8.28 -0.31 -0.62
CA ALA A 74 8.98 0.74 0.08
C ALA A 74 10.07 1.35 -0.82
N SER A 75 10.61 2.50 -0.42
CA SER A 75 11.65 3.24 -1.15
C SER A 75 12.96 2.46 -1.37
N ASN A 76 13.20 1.43 -0.56
CA ASN A 76 14.32 0.51 -0.69
C ASN A 76 14.06 -0.62 -1.71
N GLY A 77 12.87 -0.68 -2.31
CA GLY A 77 12.47 -1.70 -3.28
C GLY A 77 11.86 -2.96 -2.67
N GLU A 78 11.84 -3.09 -1.34
CA GLU A 78 11.20 -4.24 -0.69
C GLU A 78 9.67 -4.16 -0.86
N PRO A 79 8.99 -5.30 -1.12
CA PRO A 79 7.54 -5.35 -1.11
C PRO A 79 7.01 -4.86 0.23
N TRP A 80 6.05 -3.94 0.20
CA TRP A 80 5.39 -3.47 1.42
C TRP A 80 4.29 -4.46 1.86
N GLY A 81 3.71 -5.19 0.90
CA GLY A 81 2.77 -6.30 1.11
C GLY A 81 2.15 -6.78 -0.22
N GLU A 82 1.28 -7.79 -0.17
CA GLU A 82 0.51 -8.24 -1.34
C GLU A 82 -0.78 -7.42 -1.48
N VAL A 83 -0.92 -6.65 -2.55
CA VAL A 83 -2.20 -5.98 -2.85
C VAL A 83 -3.12 -6.98 -3.57
N ARG A 84 -4.26 -7.31 -2.96
CA ARG A 84 -5.32 -8.09 -3.61
C ARG A 84 -6.52 -7.21 -3.90
N LYS A 85 -7.23 -7.48 -5.00
CA LYS A 85 -8.47 -6.78 -5.33
C LYS A 85 -9.48 -6.96 -4.20
N CYS A 86 -10.04 -5.86 -3.70
CA CYS A 86 -11.26 -5.92 -2.91
C CYS A 86 -12.39 -6.55 -3.77
N PRO A 87 -13.20 -7.47 -3.22
CA PRO A 87 -14.36 -8.02 -3.91
C PRO A 87 -15.41 -6.96 -4.27
#